data_AF-A0A1Q9SZJ6-F1
#
_entry.id   AF-A0A1Q9SZJ6-F1
#
_cell.length_a   1.000
_cell.length_b   1.000
_cell.length_c   1.000
_cell.angle_alpha   90.00
_cell.angle_beta   90.00
_cell.angle_gamma   90.00
#
_symmetry.space_group_name_H-M   'P 1'
#
loop_
_entity.id
_entity.type
_entity.pdbx_description
1 polymer ?
#
loop_
_entity_poly.entity_id
_entity_poly.type
_entity_poly.pdbx_seq_one_letter_code
_entity_poly.pdbx_strand_id
1 'polypeptide(L)'
;MMPYDYGPGEVILRDEPGSRDRVSVVFPEDTPHEDAEARVRDVAEANGLEVADLDVVDNSGPDTVRVQVTTPVGTATSLLGATVPASVAQQWAGLSESGEVHLSLPRWSTVDGDPKRHDGDVVMGGEAISYRQAWWIPVLPALLLVVLPVVIHLLLRGYARRQVASEEERDVRVHRLRVATSATLLGGMLLLVAGSLLGGQDGVTLLLAAVAPEAPGWLAIAVRFSLLLLALVLVVLAVLLAVVPADRELRRTEQSTGGAVREAVRAFLVIGVLGGVVGGIGGAVMVWDTWAYLAFLVVVMVVVAVLGPMLISRMMRTRELPEPHRSRLREQLEAHDVRVRDLRMIDTRGGKVVNAAISGVLPQLRYVFVTDHALEVLSEEDLEAVLAHEAGHGKGHHLLIKAGAALLPLLLIVGGGWAAREQLGRLLETVPLWGVLAAVWLIVPVLLITVQGVVGIALEKRADDYAARTVGAERLASALDALAEANVAKRRTGWLWNLLQQHPGLEGRIARLRSAPRSEAPADG
;
A
#
# COMPACT_ATOMS: atom_id res chain seq x y z
N MET A 1 6.75 22.33 1.58
CA MET A 1 6.06 23.47 0.99
C MET A 1 4.71 23.56 1.64
N MET A 2 4.59 24.58 2.47
CA MET A 2 3.37 25.03 3.14
C MET A 2 2.39 25.51 2.04
N PRO A 3 1.07 25.49 2.21
CA PRO A 3 0.18 26.55 1.75
C PRO A 3 0.57 27.77 2.56
N TYR A 4 1.47 28.54 1.99
CA TYR A 4 1.85 29.83 2.52
C TYR A 4 0.60 30.72 2.60
N ASP A 5 0.53 31.48 3.67
CA ASP A 5 -0.52 32.46 3.97
C ASP A 5 -0.26 33.69 3.10
N TYR A 6 -0.42 33.51 1.79
CA TYR A 6 -0.20 34.56 0.81
C TYR A 6 -1.37 35.54 0.90
N GLY A 7 -1.07 36.80 1.22
CA GLY A 7 -2.09 37.84 1.29
C GLY A 7 -2.71 38.14 -0.09
N PRO A 8 -3.88 38.82 -0.12
CA PRO A 8 -4.41 39.36 -1.36
C PRO A 8 -3.37 40.26 -2.04
N GLY A 9 -3.26 40.14 -3.36
CA GLY A 9 -2.29 40.88 -4.16
C GLY A 9 -0.88 40.26 -4.21
N GLU A 10 -0.71 38.98 -3.87
CA GLU A 10 0.57 38.30 -4.02
C GLU A 10 0.64 37.45 -5.30
N VAL A 11 1.81 37.49 -5.95
CA VAL A 11 2.11 36.74 -7.17
C VAL A 11 3.23 35.74 -6.89
N ILE A 12 2.97 34.46 -7.13
CA ILE A 12 3.91 33.37 -6.88
C ILE A 12 4.24 32.67 -8.18
N LEU A 13 5.51 32.73 -8.54
CA LEU A 13 6.11 31.97 -9.61
C LEU A 13 6.56 30.62 -9.05
N ARG A 14 6.10 29.51 -9.63
CA ARG A 14 6.54 28.15 -9.32
C ARG A 14 7.31 27.59 -10.50
N ASP A 15 8.61 27.49 -10.32
CA ASP A 15 9.50 26.75 -11.22
C ASP A 15 9.61 25.32 -10.67
N GLU A 16 8.85 24.39 -11.24
CA GLU A 16 8.87 22.98 -10.86
C GLU A 16 9.48 22.15 -12.00
N PRO A 17 10.71 21.63 -11.87
CA PRO A 17 11.38 20.88 -12.93
C PRO A 17 10.52 19.75 -13.50
N GLY A 18 10.09 19.90 -14.75
CA GLY A 18 9.28 18.92 -15.47
C GLY A 18 7.80 18.85 -15.10
N SER A 19 7.36 19.75 -14.23
CA SER A 19 5.97 20.14 -14.08
C SER A 19 5.78 21.39 -14.93
N ARG A 20 4.57 21.59 -15.46
CA ARG A 20 4.19 22.83 -16.13
C ARG A 20 4.46 23.98 -15.17
N ASP A 21 5.39 24.88 -15.49
CA ASP A 21 5.65 26.11 -14.74
C ASP A 21 4.32 26.81 -14.47
N ARG A 22 4.10 27.23 -13.22
CA ARG A 22 2.83 27.85 -12.80
C ARG A 22 3.05 29.21 -12.21
N VAL A 23 2.16 30.13 -12.56
CA VAL A 23 1.98 31.40 -11.88
C VAL A 23 0.69 31.33 -11.10
N SER A 24 0.75 31.61 -9.81
CA SER A 24 -0.41 31.73 -8.93
C SER A 24 -0.57 33.19 -8.52
N VAL A 25 -1.75 33.74 -8.75
CA VAL A 25 -2.10 35.10 -8.34
C VAL A 25 -3.21 35.01 -7.30
N VAL A 26 -3.02 35.68 -6.17
CA VAL A 26 -3.96 35.70 -5.04
C VAL A 26 -4.72 37.01 -5.05
N PHE A 27 -6.05 36.93 -5.06
CA PHE A 27 -6.98 38.06 -4.99
C PHE A 27 -7.76 38.01 -3.67
N PRO A 28 -8.27 39.16 -3.19
CA PRO A 28 -9.18 39.16 -2.03
C PRO A 28 -10.51 38.46 -2.35
N GLU A 29 -11.15 37.86 -1.34
CA GLU A 29 -12.39 37.04 -1.47
C GLU A 29 -13.53 37.75 -2.21
N ASP A 30 -13.62 39.07 -2.07
CA ASP A 30 -14.67 39.89 -2.66
C ASP A 30 -14.49 40.08 -4.17
N THR A 31 -13.39 39.62 -4.75
CA THR A 31 -13.14 39.66 -6.19
C THR A 31 -13.95 38.55 -6.88
N PRO A 32 -14.92 38.88 -7.77
CA PRO A 32 -15.64 37.87 -8.54
C PRO A 32 -14.69 37.01 -9.37
N HIS A 33 -14.97 35.71 -9.51
CA HIS A 33 -14.08 34.79 -10.22
C HIS A 33 -13.83 35.23 -11.67
N GLU A 34 -14.89 35.64 -12.38
CA GLU A 34 -14.78 36.16 -13.75
C GLU A 34 -13.85 37.38 -13.84
N ASP A 35 -13.87 38.26 -12.84
CA ASP A 35 -13.02 39.45 -12.78
C ASP A 35 -11.56 39.09 -12.46
N ALA A 36 -11.34 38.12 -11.56
CA ALA A 36 -10.01 37.60 -11.24
C ALA A 36 -9.37 36.92 -12.47
N GLU A 37 -10.13 36.09 -13.19
CA GLU A 37 -9.69 35.47 -14.44
C GLU A 37 -9.38 36.52 -15.51
N ALA A 38 -10.27 37.51 -15.69
CA ALA A 38 -10.11 38.57 -16.68
C ALA A 38 -8.83 39.37 -16.42
N ARG A 39 -8.57 39.79 -15.18
CA ARG A 39 -7.34 40.52 -14.82
C ARG A 39 -6.08 39.74 -15.12
N VAL A 40 -6.06 38.44 -14.83
CA VAL A 40 -4.92 37.57 -15.12
C VAL A 40 -4.73 37.40 -16.63
N ARG A 41 -5.82 37.20 -17.37
CA ARG A 41 -5.79 37.08 -18.83
C ARG A 41 -5.31 38.37 -19.49
N ASP A 42 -5.82 39.53 -19.06
CA ASP A 42 -5.44 40.84 -19.59
C ASP A 42 -3.94 41.10 -19.41
N VAL A 43 -3.38 40.80 -18.23
CA VAL A 43 -1.94 40.96 -17.98
C VAL A 43 -1.11 39.98 -18.82
N ALA A 44 -1.58 38.75 -18.97
CA ALA A 44 -0.88 37.78 -19.81
C ALA A 44 -0.90 38.19 -21.30
N GLU A 45 -2.06 38.62 -21.82
CA GLU A 45 -2.21 39.11 -23.20
C GLU A 45 -1.36 40.37 -23.44
N ALA A 46 -1.36 41.32 -22.50
CA ALA A 46 -0.56 42.55 -22.59
C ALA A 46 0.95 42.27 -22.64
N ASN A 47 1.39 41.16 -22.04
CA ASN A 47 2.79 40.71 -22.04
C ASN A 47 3.09 39.66 -23.11
N GLY A 48 2.13 39.31 -23.97
CA GLY A 48 2.30 38.33 -25.05
C GLY A 48 2.56 36.90 -24.57
N LEU A 49 2.04 36.52 -23.40
CA LEU A 49 2.21 35.20 -22.80
C LEU A 49 1.12 34.24 -23.30
N GLU A 50 1.50 33.04 -23.74
CA GLU A 50 0.55 31.95 -24.00
C GLU A 50 0.09 31.35 -22.67
N VAL A 51 -1.16 31.60 -22.30
CA VAL A 51 -1.81 31.05 -21.11
C VAL A 51 -2.47 29.72 -21.46
N ALA A 52 -1.99 28.64 -20.88
CA ALA A 52 -2.67 27.34 -20.91
C ALA A 52 -3.24 27.00 -19.53
N ASP A 53 -4.31 26.21 -19.50
CA ASP A 53 -4.93 25.68 -18.28
C ASP A 53 -5.15 26.76 -17.18
N LEU A 54 -5.82 27.86 -17.55
CA LEU A 54 -6.25 28.86 -16.57
C LEU A 54 -7.37 28.24 -15.72
N ASP A 55 -7.10 28.10 -14.43
CA ASP A 55 -8.00 27.45 -13.48
C ASP A 55 -8.14 28.33 -12.24
N VAL A 56 -9.39 28.67 -11.89
CA VAL A 56 -9.71 29.33 -10.62
C VAL A 56 -9.82 28.24 -9.58
N VAL A 57 -8.85 28.21 -8.69
CA VAL A 57 -8.86 27.29 -7.56
C VAL A 57 -9.48 28.03 -6.39
N ASP A 58 -10.76 27.76 -6.15
CA ASP A 58 -11.42 28.10 -4.88
C ASP A 58 -10.71 27.33 -3.77
N ASN A 59 -9.75 27.98 -3.13
CA ASN A 59 -9.01 27.34 -2.06
C ASN A 59 -9.72 27.62 -0.73
N SER A 60 -9.89 26.55 0.03
CA SER A 60 -10.49 26.46 1.37
C SER A 60 -9.71 27.18 2.50
N GLY A 61 -9.11 28.35 2.22
CA GLY A 61 -8.59 29.28 3.24
C GLY A 61 -9.61 30.40 3.49
N PRO A 62 -9.60 31.09 4.64
CA PRO A 62 -10.49 32.22 4.86
C PRO A 62 -10.03 33.38 3.97
N ASP A 63 -10.91 33.87 3.10
CA ASP A 63 -10.88 35.21 2.52
C ASP A 63 -9.98 35.47 1.25
N THR A 64 -9.67 34.47 0.40
CA THR A 64 -8.95 34.73 -0.89
C THR A 64 -9.41 33.88 -2.09
N VAL A 65 -9.33 34.45 -3.30
CA VAL A 65 -9.51 33.75 -4.60
C VAL A 65 -8.14 33.54 -5.26
N ARG A 66 -7.81 32.33 -5.71
CA ARG A 66 -6.53 32.05 -6.36
C ARG A 66 -6.71 31.65 -7.82
N VAL A 67 -6.10 32.41 -8.73
CA VAL A 67 -6.03 32.06 -10.15
C VAL A 67 -4.68 31.42 -10.43
N GLN A 68 -4.69 30.23 -11.03
CA GLN A 68 -3.47 29.55 -11.48
C GLN A 68 -3.42 29.53 -13.00
N VAL A 69 -2.25 29.86 -13.53
CA VAL A 69 -1.96 29.81 -14.96
C VAL A 69 -0.71 28.99 -15.19
N THR A 70 -0.76 28.11 -16.20
CA THR A 70 0.45 27.47 -16.71
C THR A 70 1.11 28.39 -17.73
N THR A 71 2.34 28.82 -17.44
CA THR A 71 3.19 29.59 -18.35
C THR A 71 4.65 29.33 -18.00
N PRO A 72 5.60 29.31 -18.95
CA PRO A 72 7.01 29.23 -18.65
C PRO A 72 7.45 30.36 -17.70
N VAL A 73 8.17 29.98 -16.65
CA VAL A 73 8.68 30.88 -15.59
C VAL A 73 10.21 30.93 -15.63
N GLY A 74 10.85 29.82 -15.97
CA GLY A 74 12.31 29.70 -15.96
C GLY A 74 12.88 29.14 -17.25
N THR A 75 14.21 29.20 -17.36
CA THR A 75 14.96 28.48 -18.39
C THR A 75 15.93 27.51 -17.72
N ALA A 76 15.86 26.24 -18.10
CA ALA A 76 16.81 25.24 -17.64
C ALA A 76 18.20 25.56 -18.21
N THR A 77 19.18 25.81 -17.34
CA THR A 77 20.58 26.03 -17.72
C THR A 77 21.38 24.73 -17.71
N SER A 78 20.94 23.74 -16.93
CA SER A 78 21.46 22.38 -16.93
C SER A 78 20.42 21.42 -16.37
N LEU A 79 20.74 20.12 -16.29
CA LEU A 79 19.86 19.13 -15.64
C LEU A 79 19.52 19.50 -14.19
N LEU A 80 20.42 20.18 -13.48
CA LEU A 80 20.24 20.54 -12.07
C LEU A 80 20.05 22.04 -11.86
N GLY A 81 20.15 22.86 -12.91
CA GLY A 81 20.21 24.30 -12.79
C GLY A 81 19.15 24.96 -13.64
N ALA A 82 18.52 25.98 -13.08
CA ALA A 82 17.56 26.82 -13.79
C ALA A 82 17.79 28.29 -13.40
N THR A 83 17.45 29.17 -14.35
CA THR A 83 17.50 30.61 -14.16
C THR A 83 16.14 31.17 -14.50
N VAL A 84 15.57 31.91 -13.54
CA VAL A 84 14.34 32.68 -13.68
C VAL A 84 14.72 34.12 -14.01
N PRO A 85 14.46 34.60 -15.24
CA PRO A 85 14.80 35.96 -15.64
C PRO A 85 14.01 37.00 -14.84
N ALA A 86 14.63 38.15 -14.56
CA ALA A 86 13.96 39.27 -13.92
C ALA A 86 12.72 39.77 -14.69
N SER A 87 12.73 39.61 -16.02
CA SER A 87 11.63 40.01 -16.89
C SER A 87 10.33 39.25 -16.58
N VAL A 88 10.43 37.99 -16.11
CA VAL A 88 9.25 37.19 -15.75
C VAL A 88 8.57 37.79 -14.53
N ALA A 89 9.32 38.18 -13.51
CA ALA A 89 8.75 38.92 -12.37
C ALA A 89 8.11 40.24 -12.81
N GLN A 90 8.76 40.99 -13.72
CA GLN A 90 8.22 42.26 -14.23
C GLN A 90 6.90 42.10 -14.99
N GLN A 91 6.74 41.02 -15.77
CA GLN A 91 5.51 40.73 -16.51
C GLN A 91 4.31 40.56 -15.57
N TRP A 92 4.52 39.97 -14.40
CA TRP A 92 3.46 39.67 -13.45
C TRP A 92 3.35 40.68 -12.29
N ALA A 93 4.33 41.58 -12.12
CA ALA A 93 4.36 42.56 -11.04
C ALA A 93 3.14 43.50 -11.01
N GLY A 94 2.49 43.76 -12.16
CA GLY A 94 1.29 44.59 -12.23
C GLY A 94 0.06 44.01 -11.54
N LEU A 95 0.07 42.72 -11.22
CA LEU A 95 -0.97 42.06 -10.41
C LEU A 95 -0.63 42.04 -8.91
N SER A 96 0.59 42.42 -8.55
CA SER A 96 1.02 42.46 -7.16
C SER A 96 0.66 43.79 -6.49
N GLU A 97 -0.06 43.77 -5.38
CA GLU A 97 -0.41 44.99 -4.63
C GLU A 97 0.81 45.57 -3.89
N SER A 98 1.72 44.71 -3.44
CA SER A 98 2.99 45.11 -2.81
C SER A 98 4.06 45.47 -3.84
N GLY A 99 3.86 45.07 -5.11
CA GLY A 99 4.87 45.09 -6.16
C GLY A 99 5.95 44.00 -6.02
N GLU A 100 5.91 43.19 -4.96
CA GLU A 100 6.79 42.05 -4.78
C GLU A 100 6.25 40.83 -5.53
N VAL A 101 7.14 40.09 -6.21
CA VAL A 101 6.85 38.81 -6.85
C VAL A 101 7.69 37.74 -6.17
N HIS A 102 7.07 36.65 -5.75
CA HIS A 102 7.70 35.58 -5.00
C HIS A 102 8.03 34.41 -5.92
N LEU A 103 9.25 33.89 -5.84
CA LEU A 103 9.69 32.69 -6.53
C LEU A 103 9.77 31.53 -5.54
N SER A 104 8.90 30.56 -5.75
CA SER A 104 8.85 29.32 -5.00
C SER A 104 9.70 28.26 -5.69
N LEU A 105 10.74 27.79 -4.99
CA LEU A 105 11.77 26.93 -5.57
C LEU A 105 11.54 25.44 -5.27
N PRO A 106 11.99 24.53 -6.14
CA PRO A 106 11.93 23.11 -5.88
C PRO A 106 12.58 22.75 -4.54
N ARG A 107 12.11 21.69 -3.90
CA ARG A 107 12.71 21.23 -2.65
C ARG A 107 14.19 20.93 -2.83
N TRP A 108 14.95 21.19 -1.77
CA TRP A 108 16.39 20.94 -1.73
C TRP A 108 17.17 21.74 -2.79
N SER A 109 16.64 22.90 -3.17
CA SER A 109 17.34 23.83 -4.06
C SER A 109 18.19 24.82 -3.27
N THR A 110 19.36 25.12 -3.82
CA THR A 110 20.26 26.17 -3.37
C THR A 110 20.24 27.30 -4.38
N VAL A 111 20.13 28.54 -3.93
CA VAL A 111 20.12 29.72 -4.79
C VAL A 111 21.51 30.31 -4.82
N ASP A 112 21.93 30.81 -5.98
CA ASP A 112 23.19 31.55 -6.09
C ASP A 112 22.99 32.96 -5.48
N GLY A 113 23.87 33.36 -4.57
CA GLY A 113 23.78 34.64 -3.83
C GLY A 113 22.98 34.52 -2.51
N ASP A 114 22.62 35.67 -1.94
CA ASP A 114 21.84 35.78 -0.69
C ASP A 114 20.59 36.64 -0.92
N PRO A 115 19.61 36.15 -1.71
CA PRO A 115 18.44 36.93 -2.04
C PRO A 115 17.50 37.04 -0.84
N LYS A 116 16.76 38.15 -0.78
CA LYS A 116 15.72 38.38 0.24
C LYS A 116 14.70 37.24 0.16
N ARG A 117 14.35 36.68 1.32
CA ARG A 117 13.32 35.64 1.45
C ARG A 117 12.14 36.16 2.24
N HIS A 118 10.94 35.81 1.81
CA HIS A 118 9.71 35.99 2.56
C HIS A 118 9.05 34.61 2.66
N ASP A 119 8.87 34.13 3.89
CA ASP A 119 8.34 32.80 4.20
C ASP A 119 8.99 31.61 3.45
N GLY A 120 10.28 31.74 3.15
CA GLY A 120 11.08 30.69 2.48
C GLY A 120 11.09 30.79 0.96
N ASP A 121 10.15 31.53 0.35
CA ASP A 121 10.18 31.90 -1.06
C ASP A 121 11.16 33.06 -1.29
N VAL A 122 11.71 33.12 -2.50
CA VAL A 122 12.68 34.15 -2.89
C VAL A 122 11.93 35.36 -3.41
N VAL A 123 12.13 36.54 -2.82
CA VAL A 123 11.56 37.78 -3.34
C VAL A 123 12.37 38.23 -4.55
N MET A 124 11.71 38.39 -5.70
CA MET A 124 12.36 38.81 -6.94
C MET A 124 12.50 40.34 -6.99
N GLY A 125 13.71 40.83 -6.74
CA GLY A 125 14.06 42.26 -6.66
C GLY A 125 14.60 42.88 -7.96
N GLY A 126 14.14 42.43 -9.13
CA GLY A 126 14.58 42.97 -10.44
C GLY A 126 15.87 42.37 -11.03
N GLU A 127 16.52 41.43 -10.33
CA GLU A 127 17.62 40.62 -10.85
C GLU A 127 17.16 39.20 -11.20
N ALA A 128 17.88 38.53 -12.10
CA ALA A 128 17.60 37.13 -12.45
C ALA A 128 18.04 36.21 -11.30
N ILE A 129 17.18 35.26 -10.95
CA ILE A 129 17.47 34.29 -9.88
C ILE A 129 17.93 32.98 -10.51
N SER A 130 19.16 32.56 -10.20
CA SER A 130 19.68 31.25 -10.59
C SER A 130 19.70 30.33 -9.39
N TYR A 131 19.20 29.11 -9.58
CA TYR A 131 19.21 28.10 -8.53
C TYR A 131 19.67 26.74 -9.06
N ARG A 132 20.11 25.91 -8.11
CA ARG A 132 20.57 24.55 -8.35
C ARG A 132 19.84 23.57 -7.45
N GLN A 133 19.25 22.54 -8.06
CA GLN A 133 18.66 21.42 -7.34
C GLN A 133 19.76 20.49 -6.81
N ALA A 134 19.51 19.90 -5.65
CA ALA A 134 20.44 18.95 -5.06
C ALA A 134 20.74 17.77 -6.00
N TRP A 135 22.02 17.44 -6.15
CA TRP A 135 22.52 16.41 -7.07
C TRP A 135 21.91 15.02 -6.86
N TRP A 136 21.46 14.72 -5.63
CA TRP A 136 20.91 13.42 -5.28
C TRP A 136 19.46 13.24 -5.73
N ILE A 137 18.74 14.31 -6.09
CA ILE A 137 17.34 14.24 -6.55
C ILE A 137 17.20 13.37 -7.80
N PRO A 138 17.91 13.61 -8.93
CA PRO A 138 17.83 12.73 -10.11
C PRO A 138 18.43 11.34 -9.88
N VAL A 139 19.27 11.17 -8.86
CA VAL A 139 19.94 9.88 -8.57
C VAL A 139 19.04 8.98 -7.71
N LEU A 140 18.21 9.56 -6.85
CA LEU A 140 17.38 8.84 -5.89
C LEU A 140 16.43 7.81 -6.53
N PRO A 141 15.74 8.07 -7.66
CA PRO A 141 14.94 7.05 -8.35
C PRO A 141 15.76 5.82 -8.71
N ALA A 142 16.97 5.99 -9.23
CA ALA A 142 17.86 4.89 -9.59
C ALA A 142 18.36 4.13 -8.35
N LEU A 143 18.61 4.83 -7.23
CA LEU A 143 18.96 4.18 -5.96
C LEU A 143 17.82 3.30 -5.44
N LEU A 144 16.59 3.79 -5.46
CA LEU A 144 15.41 3.03 -5.02
C LEU A 144 15.11 1.85 -5.95
N LEU A 145 15.29 2.03 -7.26
CA LEU A 145 14.97 1.02 -8.26
C LEU A 145 16.04 -0.08 -8.35
N VAL A 146 17.33 0.26 -8.21
CA VAL A 146 18.44 -0.66 -8.47
C VAL A 146 19.19 -1.01 -7.18
N VAL A 147 19.68 0.00 -6.45
CA VAL A 147 20.58 -0.22 -5.31
C VAL A 147 19.85 -0.87 -4.14
N LEU A 148 18.65 -0.40 -3.81
CA LEU A 148 17.86 -0.92 -2.69
C LEU A 148 17.55 -2.43 -2.82
N PRO A 149 16.99 -2.94 -3.95
CA PRO A 149 16.80 -4.37 -4.14
C PRO A 149 18.10 -5.19 -4.06
N VAL A 150 19.20 -4.68 -4.62
CA VAL A 150 20.51 -5.38 -4.58
C VAL A 150 21.03 -5.48 -3.15
N VAL A 151 21.01 -4.39 -2.39
CA VAL A 151 21.43 -4.39 -0.98
C VAL A 151 20.56 -5.32 -0.15
N ILE A 152 19.23 -5.26 -0.33
CA ILE A 152 18.29 -6.18 0.31
C ILE A 152 18.63 -7.63 0.00
N HIS A 153 18.87 -7.95 -1.28
CA HIS A 153 19.24 -9.30 -1.70
C HIS A 153 20.51 -9.77 -0.99
N LEU A 154 21.59 -8.98 -1.03
CA LEU A 154 22.88 -9.37 -0.47
C LEU A 154 22.82 -9.58 1.04
N LEU A 155 22.21 -8.65 1.78
CA LEU A 155 22.07 -8.73 3.23
C LEU A 155 21.21 -9.93 3.64
N LEU A 156 20.04 -10.07 3.02
CA LEU A 156 19.11 -11.15 3.36
C LEU A 156 19.66 -12.51 2.91
N ARG A 157 20.37 -12.60 1.78
CA ARG A 157 21.03 -13.82 1.32
C ARG A 157 22.14 -14.24 2.28
N GLY A 158 22.95 -13.29 2.74
CA GLY A 158 23.97 -13.51 3.76
C GLY A 158 23.37 -14.02 5.07
N TYR A 159 22.30 -13.38 5.54
CA TYR A 159 21.57 -13.83 6.73
C TYR A 159 20.96 -15.23 6.56
N ALA A 160 20.32 -15.50 5.43
CA ALA A 160 19.68 -16.78 5.15
C ALA A 160 20.71 -17.94 5.12
N ARG A 161 21.89 -17.71 4.53
CA ARG A 161 23.01 -18.67 4.57
C ARG A 161 23.50 -18.95 5.99
N ARG A 162 23.56 -17.92 6.85
CA ARG A 162 23.90 -18.12 8.27
C ARG A 162 22.85 -18.96 9.01
N GLN A 163 21.56 -18.81 8.69
CA GLN A 163 20.53 -19.67 9.28
C GLN A 163 20.66 -21.13 8.80
N VAL A 164 21.01 -21.37 7.54
CA VAL A 164 21.28 -22.74 7.06
C VAL A 164 22.43 -23.37 7.82
N ALA A 165 23.54 -22.64 8.01
CA ALA A 165 24.76 -23.14 8.68
C ALA A 165 24.67 -23.21 10.21
N SER A 166 23.64 -22.62 10.82
CA SER A 166 23.47 -22.59 12.28
C SER A 166 23.09 -23.97 12.83
N GLU A 167 23.65 -24.30 14.00
CA GLU A 167 23.36 -25.53 14.75
C GLU A 167 22.08 -25.45 15.61
N GLU A 168 21.38 -24.32 15.62
CA GLU A 168 20.12 -24.18 16.36
C GLU A 168 19.00 -25.11 15.85
N GLU A 169 17.95 -25.27 16.65
CA GLU A 169 16.76 -26.02 16.29
C GLU A 169 16.15 -25.53 14.95
N ARG A 170 15.69 -26.47 14.13
CA ARG A 170 15.26 -26.20 12.75
C ARG A 170 14.08 -25.23 12.68
N ASP A 171 13.10 -25.36 13.57
CA ASP A 171 11.92 -24.50 13.65
C ASP A 171 12.27 -23.06 14.08
N VAL A 172 13.23 -22.90 15.00
CA VAL A 172 13.76 -21.58 15.39
C VAL A 172 14.42 -20.89 14.19
N ARG A 173 15.24 -21.61 13.42
CA ARG A 173 15.93 -21.09 12.22
C ARG A 173 14.94 -20.69 11.12
N VAL A 174 13.95 -21.55 10.84
CA VAL A 174 12.87 -21.25 9.88
C VAL A 174 12.06 -20.02 10.33
N HIS A 175 11.72 -19.94 11.62
CA HIS A 175 10.99 -18.79 12.16
C HIS A 175 11.78 -17.49 12.02
N ARG A 176 13.08 -17.48 12.37
CA ARG A 176 13.95 -16.32 12.19
C ARG A 176 14.05 -15.89 10.73
N LEU A 177 14.15 -16.84 9.80
CA LEU A 177 14.15 -16.55 8.37
C LEU A 177 12.83 -15.89 7.93
N ARG A 178 11.67 -16.37 8.41
CA ARG A 178 10.35 -15.76 8.13
C ARG A 178 10.22 -14.37 8.73
N VAL A 179 10.72 -14.16 9.95
CA VAL A 179 10.75 -12.84 10.61
C VAL A 179 11.61 -11.87 9.82
N ALA A 180 12.83 -12.26 9.46
CA ALA A 180 13.73 -11.44 8.65
C ALA A 180 13.10 -11.10 7.30
N THR A 181 12.50 -12.07 6.62
CA THR A 181 11.78 -11.88 5.35
C THR A 181 10.67 -10.84 5.50
N SER A 182 9.83 -10.96 6.53
CA SER A 182 8.71 -10.04 6.77
C SER A 182 9.19 -8.63 7.12
N ALA A 183 10.20 -8.53 7.98
CA ALA A 183 10.81 -7.25 8.36
C ALA A 183 11.47 -6.56 7.16
N THR A 184 12.15 -7.30 6.29
CA THR A 184 12.76 -6.76 5.07
C THR A 184 11.72 -6.28 4.06
N LEU A 185 10.60 -6.99 3.89
CA LEU A 185 9.52 -6.54 3.01
C LEU A 185 8.86 -5.25 3.52
N LEU A 186 8.54 -5.19 4.82
CA LEU A 186 7.98 -3.99 5.44
C LEU A 186 8.96 -2.82 5.42
N GLY A 187 10.21 -3.05 5.79
CA GLY A 187 11.26 -2.03 5.77
C GLY A 187 11.57 -1.54 4.35
N GLY A 188 11.61 -2.44 3.36
CA GLY A 188 11.76 -2.08 1.95
C GLY A 188 10.62 -1.20 1.45
N MET A 189 9.38 -1.54 1.78
CA MET A 189 8.21 -0.70 1.47
C MET A 189 8.33 0.69 2.10
N LEU A 190 8.68 0.77 3.39
CA LEU A 190 8.86 2.04 4.10
C LEU A 190 9.97 2.89 3.48
N LEU A 191 11.09 2.28 3.06
CA LEU A 191 12.17 2.98 2.37
C LEU A 191 11.76 3.49 0.99
N LEU A 192 10.95 2.73 0.23
CA LEU A 192 10.41 3.18 -1.05
C LEU A 192 9.46 4.37 -0.87
N VAL A 193 8.58 4.34 0.13
CA VAL A 193 7.69 5.45 0.46
C VAL A 193 8.49 6.67 0.93
N ALA A 194 9.40 6.50 1.88
CA ALA A 194 10.22 7.59 2.40
C ALA A 194 11.08 8.22 1.29
N GLY A 195 11.75 7.41 0.48
CA GLY A 195 12.55 7.89 -0.66
C GLY A 195 11.70 8.60 -1.71
N SER A 196 10.49 8.12 -1.97
CA SER A 196 9.54 8.82 -2.85
C SER A 196 9.17 10.20 -2.31
N LEU A 197 8.85 10.31 -1.02
CA LEU A 197 8.43 11.56 -0.37
C LEU A 197 9.58 12.56 -0.17
N LEU A 198 10.82 12.07 -0.03
CA LEU A 198 12.02 12.91 0.16
C LEU A 198 12.51 13.58 -1.13
N GLY A 199 12.05 13.15 -2.29
CA GLY A 199 12.42 13.74 -3.58
C GLY A 199 12.54 12.75 -4.73
N GLY A 200 12.28 11.45 -4.51
CA GLY A 200 12.31 10.45 -5.58
C GLY A 200 11.28 10.75 -6.68
N GLN A 201 10.11 11.28 -6.32
CA GLN A 201 9.09 11.67 -7.30
C GLN A 201 9.52 12.91 -8.10
N ASP A 202 10.19 13.86 -7.45
CA ASP A 202 10.75 15.05 -8.10
C ASP A 202 11.87 14.66 -9.08
N GLY A 203 12.73 13.72 -8.68
CA GLY A 203 13.78 13.16 -9.53
C GLY A 203 13.24 12.45 -10.76
N VAL A 204 12.14 11.68 -10.64
CA VAL A 204 11.49 11.07 -11.81
C VAL A 204 10.94 12.14 -12.76
N THR A 205 10.32 13.19 -12.21
CA THR A 205 9.74 14.28 -13.00
C THR A 205 10.82 15.03 -13.78
N LEU A 206 11.94 15.34 -13.12
CA LEU A 206 13.09 15.98 -13.74
C LEU A 206 13.72 15.12 -14.85
N LEU A 207 13.92 13.82 -14.60
CA LEU A 207 14.45 12.90 -15.60
C LEU A 207 13.51 12.74 -16.80
N LEU A 208 12.20 12.71 -16.57
CA LEU A 208 11.21 12.64 -17.64
C LEU A 208 11.26 13.89 -18.51
N ALA A 209 11.30 15.08 -17.90
CA ALA A 209 11.38 16.33 -18.66
C ALA A 209 12.68 16.48 -19.46
N ALA A 210 13.79 15.92 -18.95
CA ALA A 210 15.05 15.90 -19.70
C ALA A 210 15.00 15.05 -20.98
N VAL A 211 14.14 14.02 -21.03
CA VAL A 211 14.04 13.08 -22.17
C VAL A 211 12.80 13.33 -23.03
N ALA A 212 11.73 13.85 -22.42
CA ALA A 212 10.44 14.12 -23.04
C ALA A 212 9.86 15.42 -22.45
N PRO A 213 10.39 16.60 -22.82
CA PRO A 213 9.98 17.89 -22.27
C PRO A 213 8.51 18.23 -22.58
N GLU A 214 8.01 17.78 -23.72
CA GLU A 214 6.61 17.96 -24.15
C GLU A 214 5.65 16.88 -23.57
N ALA A 215 6.12 16.09 -22.61
CA ALA A 215 5.29 15.05 -22.01
C ALA A 215 4.08 15.68 -21.28
N PRO A 216 2.86 15.20 -21.53
CA PRO A 216 1.70 15.69 -20.80
C PRO A 216 1.78 15.28 -19.33
N GLY A 217 1.22 16.10 -18.42
CA GLY A 217 1.34 15.86 -16.97
C GLY A 217 0.82 14.49 -16.49
N TRP A 218 -0.20 13.93 -17.15
CA TRP A 218 -0.70 12.58 -16.84
C TRP A 218 0.36 11.50 -17.11
N LEU A 219 1.24 11.69 -18.10
CA LEU A 219 2.32 10.76 -18.40
C LEU A 219 3.35 10.76 -17.26
N ALA A 220 3.67 11.93 -16.72
CA ALA A 220 4.54 12.06 -15.55
C ALA A 220 3.96 11.33 -14.33
N ILE A 221 2.64 11.42 -14.10
CA ILE A 221 1.95 10.67 -13.06
C ILE A 221 2.05 9.15 -13.31
N ALA A 222 1.75 8.70 -14.53
CA ALA A 222 1.80 7.28 -14.88
C ALA A 222 3.22 6.69 -14.73
N VAL A 223 4.25 7.41 -15.15
CA VAL A 223 5.66 7.00 -15.01
C VAL A 223 6.05 6.91 -13.54
N ARG A 224 5.71 7.92 -12.73
CA ARG A 224 5.94 7.96 -11.28
C ARG A 224 5.37 6.74 -10.56
N PHE A 225 4.10 6.42 -10.79
CA PHE A 225 3.46 5.24 -10.22
C PHE A 225 4.07 3.93 -10.73
N SER A 226 4.35 3.85 -12.04
CA SER A 226 4.92 2.64 -12.65
C SER A 226 6.30 2.31 -12.12
N LEU A 227 7.16 3.33 -11.92
CA LEU A 227 8.50 3.14 -11.35
C LEU A 227 8.45 2.74 -9.88
N LEU A 228 7.53 3.31 -9.10
CA LEU A 228 7.34 2.90 -7.70
C LEU A 228 6.85 1.45 -7.60
N LEU A 229 5.88 1.05 -8.44
CA LEU A 229 5.41 -0.32 -8.52
C LEU A 229 6.53 -1.27 -8.95
N LEU A 230 7.31 -0.89 -9.96
CA LEU A 230 8.46 -1.67 -10.41
C LEU A 230 9.50 -1.84 -9.30
N ALA A 231 9.83 -0.78 -8.57
CA ALA A 231 10.75 -0.85 -7.44
C ALA A 231 10.25 -1.82 -6.35
N LEU A 232 8.95 -1.81 -6.05
CA LEU A 232 8.34 -2.77 -5.13
C LEU A 232 8.46 -4.22 -5.65
N VAL A 233 8.17 -4.45 -6.93
CA VAL A 233 8.32 -5.78 -7.55
C VAL A 233 9.77 -6.25 -7.42
N LEU A 234 10.75 -5.39 -7.72
CA LEU A 234 12.17 -5.73 -7.63
C LEU A 234 12.60 -6.04 -6.19
N VAL A 235 12.11 -5.30 -5.19
CA VAL A 235 12.34 -5.62 -3.76
C VAL A 235 11.81 -7.02 -3.43
N VAL A 236 10.60 -7.36 -3.87
CA VAL A 236 10.01 -8.68 -3.62
C VAL A 236 10.78 -9.79 -4.33
N LEU A 237 11.19 -9.57 -5.58
CA LEU A 237 12.02 -10.52 -6.32
C LEU A 237 13.39 -10.72 -5.66
N ALA A 238 14.04 -9.65 -5.20
CA ALA A 238 15.30 -9.70 -4.48
C ALA A 238 15.19 -10.56 -3.21
N VAL A 239 14.11 -10.39 -2.45
CA VAL A 239 13.80 -11.19 -1.25
C VAL A 239 13.58 -12.66 -1.61
N LEU A 240 12.79 -12.96 -2.63
CA LEU A 240 12.54 -14.35 -3.07
C LEU A 240 13.84 -15.05 -3.51
N LEU A 241 14.65 -14.37 -4.32
CA LEU A 241 15.97 -14.86 -4.75
C LEU A 241 16.90 -15.12 -3.56
N ALA A 242 16.80 -14.29 -2.51
CA ALA A 242 17.61 -14.43 -1.31
C ALA A 242 17.20 -15.64 -0.45
N VAL A 243 15.90 -15.77 -0.19
CA VAL A 243 15.31 -16.63 0.85
C VAL A 243 14.96 -18.03 0.35
N VAL A 244 14.39 -18.16 -0.84
CA VAL A 244 13.83 -19.44 -1.33
C VAL A 244 14.85 -20.59 -1.29
N PRO A 245 16.13 -20.42 -1.67
CA PRO A 245 17.07 -21.54 -1.57
C PRO A 245 17.35 -21.99 -0.13
N ALA A 246 17.36 -21.05 0.83
CA ALA A 246 17.57 -21.37 2.24
C ALA A 246 16.32 -22.01 2.87
N ASP A 247 15.12 -21.51 2.54
CA ASP A 247 13.86 -22.13 2.97
C ASP A 247 13.76 -23.56 2.44
N ARG A 248 14.14 -23.77 1.17
CA ARG A 248 14.15 -25.09 0.54
C ARG A 248 15.02 -26.09 1.28
N GLU A 249 16.20 -25.67 1.70
CA GLU A 249 17.15 -26.50 2.43
C GLU A 249 16.67 -26.78 3.87
N LEU A 250 16.25 -25.73 4.58
CA LEU A 250 15.78 -25.84 5.97
C LEU A 250 14.51 -26.69 6.09
N ARG A 251 13.55 -26.51 5.17
CA ARG A 251 12.26 -27.22 5.18
C ARG A 251 12.23 -28.46 4.29
N ARG A 252 13.34 -28.75 3.59
CA ARG A 252 13.47 -29.88 2.65
C ARG A 252 12.35 -29.91 1.60
N THR A 253 12.03 -28.76 1.02
CA THR A 253 11.00 -28.60 -0.02
C THR A 253 11.60 -28.84 -1.41
N GLU A 254 10.77 -29.02 -2.43
CA GLU A 254 11.20 -29.16 -3.84
C GLU A 254 11.02 -27.86 -4.63
N GLN A 255 10.58 -26.78 -3.98
CA GLN A 255 10.30 -25.52 -4.64
C GLN A 255 11.56 -24.90 -5.26
N SER A 256 11.53 -24.69 -6.58
CA SER A 256 12.60 -24.01 -7.29
C SER A 256 12.48 -22.49 -7.18
N THR A 257 13.62 -21.80 -7.13
CA THR A 257 13.67 -20.33 -7.08
C THR A 257 13.03 -19.70 -8.32
N GLY A 258 13.28 -20.23 -9.51
CA GLY A 258 12.66 -19.76 -10.76
C GLY A 258 11.14 -19.99 -10.76
N GLY A 259 10.66 -21.08 -10.16
CA GLY A 259 9.24 -21.34 -9.96
C GLY A 259 8.57 -20.26 -9.11
N ALA A 260 9.16 -19.95 -7.96
CA ALA A 260 8.67 -18.90 -7.05
C ALA A 260 8.68 -17.50 -7.70
N VAL A 261 9.76 -17.15 -8.41
CA VAL A 261 9.86 -15.88 -9.15
C VAL A 261 8.76 -15.76 -10.20
N ARG A 262 8.53 -16.80 -11.01
CA ARG A 262 7.47 -16.80 -12.03
C ARG A 262 6.07 -16.65 -11.42
N GLU A 263 5.83 -17.25 -10.26
CA GLU A 263 4.57 -17.11 -9.54
C GLU A 263 4.37 -15.70 -9.00
N ALA A 264 5.41 -15.10 -8.42
CA ALA A 264 5.37 -13.71 -7.98
C ALA A 264 5.15 -12.73 -9.15
N VAL A 265 5.89 -12.88 -10.26
CA VAL A 265 5.70 -12.05 -11.45
C VAL A 265 4.28 -12.19 -12.00
N ARG A 266 3.76 -13.43 -12.12
CA ARG A 266 2.37 -13.64 -12.55
C ARG A 266 1.37 -12.96 -11.61
N ALA A 267 1.57 -13.07 -10.30
CA ALA A 267 0.69 -12.42 -9.32
C ALA A 267 0.73 -10.89 -9.45
N PHE A 268 1.92 -10.29 -9.56
CA PHE A 268 2.07 -8.85 -9.78
C PHE A 268 1.47 -8.38 -11.10
N LEU A 269 1.58 -9.15 -12.17
CA LEU A 269 0.93 -8.83 -13.45
C LEU A 269 -0.59 -8.83 -13.32
N VAL A 270 -1.17 -9.88 -12.72
CA VAL A 270 -2.63 -9.99 -12.55
C VAL A 270 -3.15 -8.87 -11.64
N ILE A 271 -2.52 -8.69 -10.47
CA ILE A 271 -2.90 -7.66 -9.50
C ILE A 271 -2.66 -6.26 -10.08
N GLY A 272 -1.55 -6.05 -10.80
CA GLY A 272 -1.22 -4.80 -11.44
C GLY A 272 -2.20 -4.40 -12.53
N VAL A 273 -2.61 -5.35 -13.38
CA VAL A 273 -3.65 -5.11 -14.41
C VAL A 273 -5.00 -4.83 -13.75
N LEU A 274 -5.44 -5.67 -12.80
CA LEU A 274 -6.72 -5.48 -12.11
C LEU A 274 -6.74 -4.16 -11.34
N GLY A 275 -5.67 -3.86 -10.61
CA GLY A 275 -5.49 -2.63 -9.85
C GLY A 275 -5.40 -1.41 -10.76
N GLY A 276 -4.75 -1.51 -11.92
CA GLY A 276 -4.69 -0.44 -12.92
C GLY A 276 -6.07 -0.13 -13.51
N VAL A 277 -6.86 -1.16 -13.83
CA VAL A 277 -8.25 -0.97 -14.34
C VAL A 277 -9.15 -0.36 -13.26
N VAL A 278 -9.16 -0.94 -12.05
CA VAL A 278 -9.98 -0.46 -10.94
C VAL A 278 -9.55 0.95 -10.52
N GLY A 279 -8.25 1.21 -10.45
CA GLY A 279 -7.68 2.52 -10.12
C GLY A 279 -7.96 3.57 -11.20
N GLY A 280 -7.88 3.20 -12.48
CA GLY A 280 -8.22 4.10 -13.59
C GLY A 280 -9.69 4.51 -13.58
N ILE A 281 -10.60 3.54 -13.40
CA ILE A 281 -12.04 3.82 -13.23
C ILE A 281 -12.26 4.66 -11.97
N GLY A 282 -11.64 4.29 -10.86
CA GLY A 282 -11.75 5.03 -9.60
C GLY A 282 -11.29 6.48 -9.73
N GLY A 283 -10.18 6.72 -10.43
CA GLY A 283 -9.68 8.07 -10.71
C GLY A 283 -10.67 8.88 -11.54
N ALA A 284 -11.25 8.29 -12.60
CA ALA A 284 -12.28 8.95 -13.40
C ALA A 284 -13.54 9.28 -12.57
N VAL A 285 -13.99 8.36 -11.71
CA VAL A 285 -15.13 8.59 -10.81
C VAL A 285 -14.81 9.67 -9.78
N MET A 286 -13.59 9.70 -9.24
CA MET A 286 -13.14 10.71 -8.28
C MET A 286 -13.13 12.12 -8.88
N VAL A 287 -12.70 12.26 -10.13
CA VAL A 287 -12.75 13.53 -10.86
C VAL A 287 -14.19 13.98 -11.09
N TRP A 288 -15.11 13.04 -11.30
CA TRP A 288 -16.52 13.36 -11.52
C TRP A 288 -17.26 13.79 -10.25
N ASP A 289 -17.19 12.99 -9.18
CA ASP A 289 -17.83 13.30 -7.90
C ASP A 289 -17.21 12.49 -6.73
N THR A 290 -17.02 13.16 -5.60
CA THR A 290 -16.39 12.55 -4.42
C THR A 290 -17.30 11.49 -3.76
N TRP A 291 -18.61 11.71 -3.69
CA TRP A 291 -19.54 10.75 -3.10
C TRP A 291 -19.70 9.50 -3.98
N ALA A 292 -19.72 9.69 -5.30
CA ALA A 292 -19.67 8.62 -6.28
C ALA A 292 -18.39 7.78 -6.10
N TYR A 293 -17.25 8.42 -5.80
CA TYR A 293 -16.01 7.71 -5.51
C TYR A 293 -16.10 6.89 -4.21
N LEU A 294 -16.68 7.43 -3.13
CA LEU A 294 -16.91 6.66 -1.91
C LEU A 294 -17.82 5.46 -2.15
N ALA A 295 -18.91 5.66 -2.88
CA ALA A 295 -19.81 4.57 -3.27
C ALA A 295 -19.07 3.53 -4.14
N PHE A 296 -18.25 3.96 -5.08
CA PHE A 296 -17.41 3.11 -5.91
C PHE A 296 -16.45 2.25 -5.06
N LEU A 297 -15.77 2.83 -4.07
CA LEU A 297 -14.90 2.08 -3.15
C LEU A 297 -15.66 1.00 -2.39
N VAL A 298 -16.85 1.31 -1.88
CA VAL A 298 -17.71 0.33 -1.20
C VAL A 298 -18.12 -0.79 -2.16
N VAL A 299 -18.52 -0.45 -3.39
CA VAL A 299 -18.87 -1.44 -4.42
C VAL A 299 -17.68 -2.33 -4.76
N VAL A 300 -16.51 -1.78 -5.01
CA VAL A 300 -15.28 -2.54 -5.29
C VAL A 300 -14.97 -3.50 -4.15
N MET A 301 -15.07 -3.05 -2.90
CA MET A 301 -14.83 -3.89 -1.73
C MET A 301 -15.84 -5.04 -1.61
N VAL A 302 -17.13 -4.78 -1.85
CA VAL A 302 -18.16 -5.82 -1.88
C VAL A 302 -17.87 -6.83 -2.99
N VAL A 303 -17.53 -6.35 -4.18
CA VAL A 303 -17.16 -7.20 -5.32
C VAL A 303 -15.95 -8.08 -4.97
N VAL A 304 -14.90 -7.51 -4.36
CA VAL A 304 -13.72 -8.27 -3.92
C VAL A 304 -14.08 -9.28 -2.82
N ALA A 305 -14.92 -8.93 -1.85
CA ALA A 305 -15.33 -9.84 -0.78
C ALA A 305 -16.17 -11.02 -1.30
N VAL A 306 -17.02 -10.78 -2.29
CA VAL A 306 -17.94 -11.78 -2.86
C VAL A 306 -17.26 -12.62 -3.93
N LEU A 307 -16.55 -12.00 -4.88
CA LEU A 307 -15.91 -12.67 -6.02
C LEU A 307 -14.45 -13.09 -5.75
N GLY A 308 -13.82 -12.54 -4.71
CA GLY A 308 -12.43 -12.83 -4.33
C GLY A 308 -12.13 -14.32 -4.19
N PRO A 309 -12.92 -15.12 -3.46
CA PRO A 309 -12.69 -16.57 -3.33
C PRO A 309 -12.68 -17.30 -4.69
N MET A 310 -13.62 -16.93 -5.57
CA MET A 310 -13.68 -17.46 -6.94
C MET A 310 -12.43 -17.04 -7.73
N LEU A 311 -12.01 -15.78 -7.64
CA LEU A 311 -10.81 -15.28 -8.31
C LEU A 311 -9.55 -15.99 -7.81
N ILE A 312 -9.40 -16.17 -6.49
CA ILE A 312 -8.33 -16.93 -5.85
C ILE A 312 -8.31 -18.35 -6.38
N SER A 313 -9.46 -19.03 -6.46
CA SER A 313 -9.54 -20.40 -6.97
C SER A 313 -9.02 -20.55 -8.41
N ARG A 314 -9.19 -19.52 -9.26
CA ARG A 314 -8.71 -19.50 -10.64
C ARG A 314 -7.26 -19.03 -10.78
N MET A 315 -6.83 -18.14 -9.89
CA MET A 315 -5.48 -17.59 -9.93
C MET A 315 -4.46 -18.58 -9.34
N MET A 316 -4.84 -19.24 -8.24
CA MET A 316 -4.07 -20.33 -7.65
C MET A 316 -4.21 -21.60 -8.50
N ARG A 317 -3.22 -22.49 -8.39
CA ARG A 317 -3.30 -23.81 -9.04
C ARG A 317 -4.16 -24.72 -8.19
N THR A 318 -5.45 -24.64 -8.43
CA THR A 318 -6.40 -25.51 -7.77
C THR A 318 -6.90 -26.59 -8.71
N ARG A 319 -7.01 -27.81 -8.19
CA ARG A 319 -7.74 -28.92 -8.82
C ARG A 319 -8.89 -29.35 -7.92
N GLU A 320 -9.81 -30.12 -8.47
CA GLU A 320 -10.83 -30.74 -7.62
C GLU A 320 -10.15 -31.66 -6.61
N LEU A 321 -10.68 -31.67 -5.38
CA LEU A 321 -10.19 -32.57 -4.34
C LEU A 321 -10.44 -34.03 -4.79
N PRO A 322 -9.46 -34.94 -4.68
CA PRO A 322 -9.65 -36.34 -5.08
C PRO A 322 -10.63 -37.07 -4.16
N GLU A 323 -11.34 -38.06 -4.70
CA GLU A 323 -12.08 -39.04 -3.89
C GLU A 323 -11.11 -40.00 -3.18
N PRO A 324 -11.46 -40.55 -1.99
CA PRO A 324 -12.72 -40.37 -1.26
C PRO A 324 -12.80 -39.10 -0.39
N HIS A 325 -11.71 -38.32 -0.31
CA HIS A 325 -11.64 -37.14 0.55
C HIS A 325 -12.74 -36.13 0.23
N ARG A 326 -13.02 -35.88 -1.04
CA ARG A 326 -14.01 -34.86 -1.44
C ARG A 326 -15.40 -35.15 -0.89
N SER A 327 -15.90 -36.37 -1.05
CA SER A 327 -17.23 -36.75 -0.56
C SER A 327 -17.31 -36.67 0.96
N ARG A 328 -16.29 -37.19 1.66
CA ARG A 328 -16.25 -37.20 3.12
C ARG A 328 -16.17 -35.80 3.73
N LEU A 329 -15.25 -34.96 3.24
CA LEU A 329 -15.12 -33.58 3.75
C LEU A 329 -16.38 -32.76 3.43
N ARG A 330 -17.06 -33.04 2.31
CA ARG A 330 -18.35 -32.41 1.99
C ARG A 330 -19.44 -32.84 2.98
N GLU A 331 -19.55 -34.12 3.28
CA GLU A 331 -20.50 -34.65 4.26
C GLU A 331 -20.26 -34.04 5.65
N GLN A 332 -19.00 -33.93 6.08
CA GLN A 332 -18.65 -33.26 7.33
C GLN A 332 -19.09 -31.80 7.35
N LEU A 333 -18.79 -31.04 6.30
CA LEU A 333 -19.21 -29.63 6.20
C LEU A 333 -20.74 -29.49 6.20
N GLU A 334 -21.46 -30.42 5.56
CA GLU A 334 -22.92 -30.47 5.58
C GLU A 334 -23.46 -30.79 6.98
N ALA A 335 -22.83 -31.70 7.73
CA ALA A 335 -23.16 -31.98 9.12
C ALA A 335 -22.96 -30.76 10.04
N HIS A 336 -21.99 -29.90 9.71
CA HIS A 336 -21.79 -28.61 10.37
C HIS A 336 -22.73 -27.50 9.86
N ASP A 337 -23.64 -27.78 8.91
CA ASP A 337 -24.49 -26.80 8.21
C ASP A 337 -23.66 -25.64 7.61
N VAL A 338 -22.52 -25.99 7.01
CA VAL A 338 -21.64 -25.11 6.26
C VAL A 338 -21.71 -25.47 4.79
N ARG A 339 -22.61 -24.80 4.07
CA ARG A 339 -22.71 -24.93 2.62
C ARG A 339 -21.52 -24.29 1.92
N VAL A 340 -20.91 -25.05 1.00
CA VAL A 340 -19.80 -24.62 0.15
C VAL A 340 -20.11 -24.93 -1.30
N ARG A 341 -19.65 -24.06 -2.20
CA ARG A 341 -19.73 -24.26 -3.65
C ARG A 341 -18.88 -25.46 -4.07
N ASP A 342 -17.63 -25.51 -3.61
CA ASP A 342 -16.69 -26.54 -4.03
C ASP A 342 -15.53 -26.73 -3.04
N LEU A 343 -14.96 -27.93 -3.08
CA LEU A 343 -13.75 -28.31 -2.34
C LEU A 343 -12.60 -28.46 -3.33
N ARG A 344 -11.52 -27.73 -3.07
CA ARG A 344 -10.40 -27.56 -4.01
C ARG A 344 -9.09 -27.94 -3.34
N MET A 345 -8.26 -28.67 -4.06
CA MET A 345 -6.90 -28.94 -3.65
C MET A 345 -5.94 -27.92 -4.25
N ILE A 346 -5.10 -27.30 -3.43
CA ILE A 346 -4.01 -26.42 -3.87
C ILE A 346 -2.76 -27.27 -4.11
N ASP A 347 -2.23 -27.23 -5.33
CA ASP A 347 -0.91 -27.78 -5.66
C ASP A 347 0.20 -26.84 -5.16
N THR A 348 0.96 -27.29 -4.17
CA THR A 348 2.04 -26.49 -3.54
C THR A 348 3.39 -26.67 -4.23
N ARG A 349 3.49 -27.49 -5.30
CA ARG A 349 4.72 -27.80 -6.04
C ARG A 349 5.89 -28.20 -5.14
N GLY A 350 5.61 -29.08 -4.19
CA GLY A 350 6.61 -29.56 -3.23
C GLY A 350 7.07 -28.50 -2.24
N GLY A 351 6.35 -27.38 -2.08
CA GLY A 351 6.56 -26.37 -1.03
C GLY A 351 6.26 -26.88 0.40
N LYS A 352 5.70 -28.10 0.52
CA LYS A 352 5.39 -28.81 1.77
C LYS A 352 4.67 -27.92 2.79
N VAL A 353 3.65 -27.22 2.31
CA VAL A 353 2.82 -26.36 3.16
C VAL A 353 1.58 -27.15 3.54
N VAL A 354 1.36 -27.37 4.83
CA VAL A 354 0.13 -27.96 5.35
C VAL A 354 -0.82 -26.82 5.69
N ASN A 355 -1.93 -26.72 4.95
CA ASN A 355 -2.94 -25.70 5.21
C ASN A 355 -4.32 -26.16 4.74
N ALA A 356 -5.35 -25.69 5.44
CA ALA A 356 -6.72 -25.69 4.98
C ALA A 356 -7.31 -24.31 5.22
N ALA A 357 -8.24 -23.88 4.39
CA ALA A 357 -8.89 -22.58 4.53
C ALA A 357 -10.29 -22.59 3.94
N ILE A 358 -11.26 -22.05 4.68
CA ILE A 358 -12.56 -21.68 4.11
C ILE A 358 -12.55 -20.21 3.67
N SER A 359 -13.05 -19.96 2.46
CA SER A 359 -13.13 -18.60 1.93
C SER A 359 -14.43 -18.38 1.19
N GLY A 360 -15.20 -17.39 1.62
CA GLY A 360 -16.35 -16.87 0.92
C GLY A 360 -17.53 -16.53 1.83
N VAL A 361 -18.13 -15.39 1.53
CA VAL A 361 -19.24 -14.84 2.30
C VAL A 361 -20.53 -15.59 1.98
N LEU A 362 -20.86 -15.68 0.69
CA LEU A 362 -22.06 -16.34 0.21
C LEU A 362 -21.82 -17.84 0.01
N PRO A 363 -22.74 -18.73 0.43
CA PRO A 363 -22.61 -20.18 0.24
C PRO A 363 -22.27 -20.59 -1.19
N GLN A 364 -22.88 -19.94 -2.19
CA GLN A 364 -22.73 -20.23 -3.63
C GLN A 364 -21.35 -19.85 -4.20
N LEU A 365 -20.57 -19.06 -3.44
CA LEU A 365 -19.24 -18.58 -3.78
C LEU A 365 -18.23 -18.89 -2.66
N ARG A 366 -18.58 -19.82 -1.76
CA ARG A 366 -17.72 -20.28 -0.68
C ARG A 366 -16.94 -21.50 -1.12
N TYR A 367 -15.64 -21.48 -0.91
CA TYR A 367 -14.72 -22.54 -1.27
C TYR A 367 -13.98 -23.02 -0.03
N VAL A 368 -13.69 -24.32 0.01
CA VAL A 368 -12.72 -24.88 0.95
C VAL A 368 -11.49 -25.27 0.16
N PHE A 369 -10.35 -24.78 0.59
CA PHE A 369 -9.06 -25.08 0.00
C PHE A 369 -8.27 -25.96 0.96
N VAL A 370 -7.70 -27.05 0.46
CA VAL A 370 -6.79 -27.92 1.21
C VAL A 370 -5.52 -28.07 0.39
N THR A 371 -4.34 -27.99 1.00
CA THR A 371 -3.10 -28.21 0.26
C THR A 371 -2.88 -29.70 -0.01
N ASP A 372 -2.22 -30.01 -1.12
CA ASP A 372 -1.77 -31.38 -1.45
C ASP A 372 -1.02 -32.03 -0.27
N HIS A 373 -0.07 -31.30 0.32
CA HIS A 373 0.73 -31.81 1.43
C HIS A 373 -0.08 -32.03 2.71
N ALA A 374 -1.18 -31.30 2.93
CA ALA A 374 -2.07 -31.56 4.06
C ALA A 374 -2.74 -32.93 3.93
N LEU A 375 -3.18 -33.31 2.73
CA LEU A 375 -3.75 -34.65 2.48
C LEU A 375 -2.72 -35.77 2.58
N GLU A 376 -1.43 -35.47 2.35
CA GLU A 376 -0.35 -36.46 2.42
C GLU A 376 0.07 -36.80 3.86
N VAL A 377 0.04 -35.82 4.77
CA VAL A 377 0.68 -35.96 6.10
C VAL A 377 -0.28 -35.92 7.28
N LEU A 378 -1.47 -35.32 7.13
CA LEU A 378 -2.46 -35.32 8.20
C LEU A 378 -3.21 -36.64 8.19
N SER A 379 -3.45 -37.20 9.38
CA SER A 379 -4.38 -38.31 9.52
C SER A 379 -5.80 -37.85 9.18
N GLU A 380 -6.70 -38.80 8.94
CA GLU A 380 -8.11 -38.47 8.68
C GLU A 380 -8.75 -37.73 9.86
N GLU A 381 -8.40 -38.10 11.10
CA GLU A 381 -8.88 -37.44 12.31
C GLU A 381 -8.33 -36.02 12.45
N ASP A 382 -7.06 -35.79 12.12
CA ASP A 382 -6.45 -34.46 12.15
C ASP A 382 -7.08 -33.55 11.09
N LEU A 383 -7.32 -34.08 9.89
CA LEU A 383 -7.94 -33.32 8.81
C LEU A 383 -9.39 -32.94 9.15
N GLU A 384 -10.14 -33.85 9.77
CA GLU A 384 -11.49 -33.59 10.28
C GLU A 384 -11.48 -32.51 11.37
N ALA A 385 -10.53 -32.55 12.30
CA ALA A 385 -10.40 -31.53 13.34
C ALA A 385 -10.05 -30.15 12.77
N VAL A 386 -9.16 -30.09 11.78
CA VAL A 386 -8.85 -28.85 11.04
C VAL A 386 -10.08 -28.34 10.29
N LEU A 387 -10.87 -29.22 9.66
CA LEU A 387 -12.10 -28.80 8.99
C LEU A 387 -13.17 -28.31 9.96
N ALA A 388 -13.30 -28.90 11.15
CA ALA A 388 -14.20 -28.38 12.17
C ALA A 388 -13.82 -26.94 12.57
N HIS A 389 -12.52 -26.63 12.62
CA HIS A 389 -12.02 -25.26 12.84
C HIS A 389 -12.41 -24.33 11.69
N GLU A 390 -12.20 -24.74 10.45
CA GLU A 390 -12.62 -23.99 9.26
C GLU A 390 -14.15 -23.81 9.19
N ALA A 391 -14.93 -24.82 9.57
CA ALA A 391 -16.39 -24.72 9.68
C ALA A 391 -16.80 -23.65 10.71
N GLY A 392 -16.05 -23.52 11.81
CA GLY A 392 -16.18 -22.44 12.78
C GLY A 392 -16.03 -21.05 12.15
N HIS A 393 -15.05 -20.86 11.25
CA HIS A 393 -14.91 -19.63 10.47
C HIS A 393 -16.11 -19.37 9.55
N GLY A 394 -16.60 -20.42 8.89
CA GLY A 394 -17.79 -20.35 8.03
C GLY A 394 -19.05 -19.94 8.78
N LYS A 395 -19.36 -20.63 9.89
CA LYS A 395 -20.53 -20.36 10.75
C LYS A 395 -20.46 -19.00 11.43
N GLY A 396 -19.27 -18.62 11.90
CA GLY A 396 -19.04 -17.34 12.56
C GLY A 396 -19.00 -16.14 11.60
N HIS A 397 -19.12 -16.36 10.29
CA HIS A 397 -18.99 -15.32 9.26
C HIS A 397 -17.68 -14.52 9.41
N HIS A 398 -16.59 -15.20 9.79
CA HIS A 398 -15.34 -14.55 10.16
C HIS A 398 -14.74 -13.72 9.01
N LEU A 399 -14.95 -14.12 7.75
CA LEU A 399 -14.53 -13.34 6.59
C LEU A 399 -15.25 -11.99 6.47
N LEU A 400 -16.56 -11.94 6.74
CA LEU A 400 -17.35 -10.70 6.76
C LEU A 400 -16.86 -9.77 7.87
N ILE A 401 -16.61 -10.32 9.07
CA ILE A 401 -16.09 -9.55 10.20
C ILE A 401 -14.71 -8.96 9.86
N LYS A 402 -13.80 -9.76 9.27
CA LYS A 402 -12.49 -9.26 8.81
C LYS A 402 -12.62 -8.16 7.75
N ALA A 403 -13.53 -8.32 6.79
CA ALA A 403 -13.79 -7.30 5.77
C ALA A 403 -14.33 -5.99 6.38
N GLY A 404 -15.29 -6.07 7.31
CA GLY A 404 -15.79 -4.91 8.04
C GLY A 404 -14.71 -4.23 8.89
N ALA A 405 -13.87 -5.01 9.56
CA ALA A 405 -12.74 -4.51 10.33
C ALA A 405 -11.65 -3.84 9.48
N ALA A 406 -11.56 -4.16 8.18
CA ALA A 406 -10.67 -3.48 7.24
C ALA A 406 -11.31 -2.20 6.70
N LEU A 407 -12.62 -2.22 6.47
CA LEU A 407 -13.37 -1.11 5.89
C LEU A 407 -13.61 0.03 6.88
N LEU A 408 -13.97 -0.29 8.13
CA LEU A 408 -14.35 0.72 9.13
C LEU A 408 -13.24 1.77 9.36
N PRO A 409 -11.96 1.41 9.59
CA PRO A 409 -10.90 2.40 9.74
C PRO A 409 -10.76 3.31 8.49
N LEU A 410 -10.86 2.73 7.29
CA LEU A 410 -10.77 3.49 6.04
C LEU A 410 -11.93 4.50 5.91
N LEU A 411 -13.16 4.07 6.19
CA LEU A 411 -14.32 4.96 6.17
C LEU A 411 -14.23 6.05 7.24
N LEU A 412 -13.69 5.74 8.42
CA LEU A 412 -13.46 6.74 9.48
C LEU A 412 -12.38 7.75 9.09
N ILE A 413 -11.30 7.32 8.44
CA ILE A 413 -10.25 8.22 7.94
C ILE A 413 -10.80 9.14 6.86
N VAL A 414 -11.52 8.57 5.89
CA VAL A 414 -12.04 9.35 4.75
C VAL A 414 -13.19 10.26 5.20
N GLY A 415 -14.17 9.72 5.94
CA GLY A 415 -15.29 10.49 6.48
C GLY A 415 -14.84 11.52 7.52
N GLY A 416 -13.88 11.17 8.37
CA GLY A 416 -13.27 12.09 9.33
C GLY A 416 -12.46 13.20 8.65
N GLY A 417 -11.67 12.87 7.62
CA GLY A 417 -10.94 13.84 6.81
C GLY A 417 -11.88 14.81 6.08
N TRP A 418 -13.03 14.31 5.60
CA TRP A 418 -14.06 15.15 4.98
C TRP A 418 -14.80 16.04 6.00
N ALA A 419 -15.16 15.49 7.16
CA ALA A 419 -15.80 16.24 8.24
C ALA A 419 -14.88 17.32 8.82
N ALA A 420 -13.58 17.02 8.88
CA ALA A 420 -12.53 17.93 9.35
C ALA A 420 -11.80 18.65 8.21
N ARG A 421 -12.43 18.79 7.02
CA ARG A 421 -11.74 19.31 5.83
C ARG A 421 -11.17 20.71 6.00
N GLU A 422 -11.85 21.58 6.76
CA GLU A 422 -11.37 22.93 7.06
C GLU A 422 -10.15 22.91 7.99
N GLN A 423 -10.18 22.06 9.02
CA GLN A 423 -9.04 21.86 9.92
C GLN A 423 -7.88 21.19 9.20
N LEU A 424 -8.17 20.27 8.25
CA LEU A 424 -7.17 19.66 7.41
C LEU A 424 -6.56 20.67 6.43
N GLY A 425 -7.37 21.60 5.91
CA GLY A 425 -6.89 22.77 5.16
C GLY A 425 -5.90 23.60 5.97
N ARG A 426 -6.29 24.00 7.19
CA ARG A 426 -5.41 24.71 8.14
C ARG A 426 -4.18 23.91 8.58
N LEU A 427 -4.30 22.60 8.71
CA LEU A 427 -3.16 21.74 8.99
C LEU A 427 -2.23 21.72 7.79
N LEU A 428 -2.77 21.63 6.58
CA LEU A 428 -1.97 21.69 5.39
C LEU A 428 -1.23 23.03 5.34
N GLU A 429 -1.85 24.16 5.70
CA GLU A 429 -1.22 25.51 5.79
C GLU A 429 0.08 25.49 6.62
N THR A 430 0.10 24.72 7.71
CA THR A 430 1.24 24.67 8.63
C THR A 430 2.18 23.48 8.38
N VAL A 431 1.67 22.39 7.78
CA VAL A 431 2.38 21.14 7.59
C VAL A 431 2.40 20.80 6.10
N PRO A 432 3.58 20.68 5.50
CA PRO A 432 3.66 20.45 4.06
C PRO A 432 2.99 19.13 3.69
N LEU A 433 2.29 19.09 2.54
CA LEU A 433 1.48 17.95 2.09
C LEU A 433 2.20 16.59 2.22
N TRP A 434 3.49 16.54 1.91
CA TRP A 434 4.28 15.31 2.05
C TRP A 434 4.40 14.79 3.48
N GLY A 435 4.41 15.68 4.48
CA GLY A 435 4.41 15.33 5.90
C GLY A 435 3.08 14.71 6.32
N VAL A 436 1.97 15.24 5.80
CA VAL A 436 0.63 14.65 5.95
C VAL A 436 0.56 13.29 5.25
N LEU A 437 1.05 13.18 4.01
CA LEU A 437 1.10 11.92 3.28
C LEU A 437 2.00 10.89 3.98
N ALA A 438 3.16 11.30 4.52
CA ALA A 438 4.04 10.44 5.31
C ALA A 438 3.31 9.91 6.55
N ALA A 439 2.57 10.77 7.26
CA ALA A 439 1.77 10.39 8.41
C ALA A 439 0.68 9.38 8.01
N VAL A 440 -0.03 9.60 6.90
CA VAL A 440 -1.02 8.64 6.38
C VAL A 440 -0.38 7.29 6.05
N TRP A 441 0.75 7.29 5.33
CA TRP A 441 1.47 6.08 4.98
C TRP A 441 2.06 5.33 6.18
N LEU A 442 2.28 6.00 7.31
CA LEU A 442 2.71 5.36 8.54
C LEU A 442 1.53 4.88 9.39
N ILE A 443 0.56 5.76 9.65
CA ILE A 443 -0.53 5.54 10.59
C ILE A 443 -1.52 4.51 10.05
N VAL A 444 -1.92 4.61 8.78
CA VAL A 444 -2.97 3.75 8.23
C VAL A 444 -2.56 2.28 8.22
N PRO A 445 -1.37 1.88 7.72
CA PRO A 445 -0.96 0.49 7.79
C PRO A 445 -0.81 -0.04 9.22
N VAL A 446 -0.27 0.77 10.14
CA VAL A 446 -0.14 0.39 11.56
C VAL A 446 -1.52 0.15 12.18
N LEU A 447 -2.47 1.04 11.93
CA LEU A 447 -3.85 0.90 12.37
C LEU A 447 -4.51 -0.36 11.80
N LEU A 448 -4.39 -0.58 10.49
CA LEU A 448 -4.96 -1.75 9.82
C LEU A 448 -4.35 -3.05 10.33
N ILE A 449 -3.02 -3.15 10.46
CA ILE A 449 -2.35 -4.33 11.03
C ILE A 449 -2.83 -4.57 12.47
N THR A 450 -3.00 -3.51 13.26
CA THR A 450 -3.44 -3.64 14.66
C THR A 450 -4.88 -4.12 14.75
N VAL A 451 -5.80 -3.46 14.05
CA VAL A 451 -7.22 -3.82 14.05
C VAL A 451 -7.41 -5.24 13.51
N GLN A 452 -6.81 -5.55 12.35
CA GLN A 452 -6.90 -6.88 11.74
C GLN A 452 -6.25 -7.96 12.61
N GLY A 453 -5.13 -7.67 13.26
CA GLY A 453 -4.44 -8.60 14.13
C GLY A 453 -5.25 -8.93 15.37
N VAL A 454 -5.79 -7.92 16.06
CA VAL A 454 -6.63 -8.13 17.25
C VAL A 454 -7.91 -8.89 16.90
N VAL A 455 -8.62 -8.45 15.84
CA VAL A 455 -9.83 -9.11 15.36
C VAL A 455 -9.51 -10.55 14.94
N GLY A 456 -8.47 -10.76 14.14
CA GLY A 456 -8.03 -12.07 13.69
C GLY A 456 -7.78 -13.03 14.84
N ILE A 457 -6.98 -12.63 15.83
CA ILE A 457 -6.69 -13.45 17.02
C ILE A 457 -7.96 -13.82 17.79
N ALA A 458 -8.93 -12.90 17.90
CA ALA A 458 -10.19 -13.18 18.57
C ALA A 458 -11.05 -14.18 17.78
N LEU A 459 -11.07 -14.08 16.44
CA LEU A 459 -11.81 -14.99 15.57
C LEU A 459 -11.20 -16.40 15.56
N GLU A 460 -9.87 -16.52 15.62
CA GLU A 460 -9.17 -17.81 15.76
C GLU A 460 -9.58 -18.54 17.04
N LYS A 461 -9.68 -17.82 18.16
CA LYS A 461 -10.14 -18.42 19.43
C LYS A 461 -11.57 -18.92 19.34
N ARG A 462 -12.46 -18.17 18.69
CA ARG A 462 -13.86 -18.58 18.48
C ARG A 462 -13.97 -19.82 17.59
N ALA A 463 -13.13 -19.92 16.56
CA ALA A 463 -13.07 -21.08 15.68
C ALA A 463 -12.51 -22.31 16.41
N ASP A 464 -11.46 -22.14 17.23
CA ASP A 464 -10.97 -23.19 18.13
C ASP A 464 -12.06 -23.68 19.09
N ASP A 465 -12.79 -22.76 19.73
CA ASP A 465 -13.85 -23.12 20.68
C ASP A 465 -15.00 -23.86 19.98
N TYR A 466 -15.34 -23.50 18.74
CA TYR A 466 -16.30 -24.22 17.91
C TYR A 466 -15.83 -25.65 17.63
N ALA A 467 -14.62 -25.80 17.11
CA ALA A 467 -14.05 -27.12 16.79
C ALA A 467 -13.90 -27.99 18.05
N ALA A 468 -13.44 -27.43 19.17
CA ALA A 468 -13.32 -28.14 20.43
C ALA A 468 -14.66 -28.69 20.93
N ARG A 469 -15.77 -27.97 20.71
CA ARG A 469 -17.12 -28.46 21.05
C ARG A 469 -17.62 -29.55 20.11
N THR A 470 -17.17 -29.57 18.86
CA THR A 470 -17.69 -30.54 17.88
C THR A 470 -16.87 -31.81 17.77
N VAL A 471 -15.53 -31.70 17.72
CA VAL A 471 -14.63 -32.87 17.59
C VAL A 471 -13.89 -33.21 18.87
N GLY A 472 -13.96 -32.35 19.90
CA GLY A 472 -13.24 -32.51 21.16
C GLY A 472 -11.93 -31.73 21.20
N ALA A 473 -11.63 -31.13 22.36
CA ALA A 473 -10.48 -30.25 22.54
C ALA A 473 -9.12 -30.95 22.33
N GLU A 474 -8.97 -32.21 22.78
CA GLU A 474 -7.72 -32.96 22.60
C GLU A 474 -7.48 -33.33 21.13
N ARG A 475 -8.53 -33.69 20.38
CA ARG A 475 -8.39 -33.98 18.94
C ARG A 475 -7.90 -32.75 18.18
N LEU A 476 -8.48 -31.58 18.46
CA LEU A 476 -8.00 -30.33 17.86
C LEU A 476 -6.57 -29.99 18.30
N ALA A 477 -6.22 -30.19 19.57
CA ALA A 477 -4.87 -29.94 20.06
C ALA A 477 -3.83 -30.81 19.35
N SER A 478 -4.12 -32.09 19.16
CA SER A 478 -3.27 -33.04 18.42
C SER A 478 -3.14 -32.65 16.95
N ALA A 479 -4.23 -32.25 16.30
CA ALA A 479 -4.19 -31.77 14.91
C ALA A 479 -3.35 -30.51 14.74
N LEU A 480 -3.42 -29.56 15.70
CA LEU A 480 -2.57 -28.37 15.71
C LEU A 480 -1.09 -28.73 15.94
N ASP A 481 -0.80 -29.75 16.77
CA ASP A 481 0.56 -30.27 16.96
C ASP A 481 1.12 -30.87 15.66
N ALA A 482 0.31 -31.68 14.95
CA ALA A 482 0.67 -32.26 13.65
C ALA A 482 0.92 -31.19 12.59
N LEU A 483 0.06 -30.16 12.52
CA LEU A 483 0.22 -29.02 11.62
C LEU A 483 1.49 -28.22 11.94
N ALA A 484 1.80 -28.02 13.22
CA ALA A 484 3.01 -27.33 13.66
C ALA A 484 4.28 -28.07 13.21
N GLU A 485 4.29 -29.39 13.40
CA GLU A 485 5.42 -30.25 13.05
C GLU A 485 5.65 -30.29 11.54
N ALA A 486 4.59 -30.50 10.76
CA ALA A 486 4.66 -30.58 9.30
C ALA A 486 5.11 -29.25 8.67
N ASN A 487 4.66 -28.12 9.20
CA ASN A 487 5.08 -26.80 8.71
C ASN A 487 6.42 -26.31 9.26
N VAL A 488 7.04 -27.07 10.17
CA VAL A 488 8.26 -26.68 10.90
C VAL A 488 8.04 -25.32 11.59
N ALA A 489 6.86 -25.15 12.19
CA ALA A 489 6.42 -23.90 12.77
C ALA A 489 6.87 -23.79 14.22
N LYS A 490 7.55 -22.68 14.56
CA LYS A 490 7.83 -22.35 15.95
C LYS A 490 6.53 -22.17 16.72
N ARG A 491 6.30 -22.98 17.74
CA ARG A 491 5.04 -23.00 18.52
C ARG A 491 4.85 -21.75 19.38
N ARG A 492 5.95 -21.22 19.93
CA ARG A 492 5.96 -20.01 20.76
C ARG A 492 6.36 -18.78 19.96
N THR A 493 5.42 -17.85 19.81
CA THR A 493 5.62 -16.61 19.04
C THR A 493 5.33 -15.37 19.90
N GLY A 494 6.01 -14.27 19.62
CA GLY A 494 5.81 -13.00 20.29
C GLY A 494 4.51 -12.31 19.86
N TRP A 495 3.99 -11.41 20.69
CA TRP A 495 2.71 -10.74 20.45
C TRP A 495 2.67 -9.92 19.15
N LEU A 496 3.76 -9.21 18.81
CA LEU A 496 3.87 -8.45 17.56
C LEU A 496 3.77 -9.36 16.34
N TRP A 497 4.39 -10.53 16.41
CA TRP A 497 4.31 -11.53 15.34
C TRP A 497 2.89 -12.07 15.19
N ASN A 498 2.21 -12.31 16.31
CA ASN A 498 0.82 -12.77 16.31
C ASN A 498 -0.13 -11.73 15.70
N LEU A 499 0.11 -10.44 16.00
CA LEU A 499 -0.66 -9.33 15.43
C LEU A 499 -0.46 -9.26 13.91
N LEU A 500 0.80 -9.29 13.46
CA LEU A 500 1.14 -9.23 12.04
C LEU A 500 0.56 -10.41 11.27
N GLN A 501 0.65 -11.62 11.82
CA GLN A 501 0.11 -12.83 11.20
C GLN A 501 -1.39 -13.02 11.43
N GLN A 502 -2.00 -12.22 12.31
CA GLN A 502 -3.41 -12.35 12.71
C GLN A 502 -3.78 -13.70 13.36
N HIS A 503 -2.78 -14.47 13.80
CA HIS A 503 -2.96 -15.78 14.45
C HIS A 503 -2.24 -15.80 15.81
N PRO A 504 -2.86 -16.36 16.87
CA PRO A 504 -2.18 -16.57 18.14
C PRO A 504 -1.12 -17.68 18.00
N GLY A 505 -0.06 -17.60 18.81
CA GLY A 505 0.95 -18.65 18.89
C GLY A 505 0.34 -20.01 19.23
N LEU A 506 0.83 -21.06 18.56
CA LEU A 506 0.26 -22.42 18.64
C LEU A 506 0.35 -23.00 20.05
N GLU A 507 1.45 -22.75 20.77
CA GLU A 507 1.61 -23.23 22.16
C GLU A 507 0.46 -22.77 23.06
N GLY A 508 0.09 -21.49 22.98
CA GLY A 508 -1.01 -20.94 23.78
C GLY A 508 -2.39 -21.47 23.37
N ARG A 509 -2.57 -21.82 22.09
CA ARG A 509 -3.80 -22.46 21.60
C ARG A 509 -3.92 -23.88 22.15
N ILE A 510 -2.87 -24.67 21.97
CA ILE A 510 -2.79 -26.07 22.41
C ILE A 510 -2.94 -26.17 23.92
N ALA A 511 -2.22 -25.33 24.68
CA ALA A 511 -2.34 -25.29 26.14
C ALA A 511 -3.78 -24.96 26.59
N ARG A 512 -4.44 -23.98 25.95
CA ARG A 512 -5.84 -23.64 26.26
C ARG A 512 -6.77 -24.82 26.02
N LEU A 513 -6.62 -25.51 24.90
CA LEU A 513 -7.45 -26.66 24.53
C LEU A 513 -7.24 -27.85 25.50
N ARG A 514 -5.98 -28.16 25.85
CA ARG A 514 -5.68 -29.25 26.79
C ARG A 514 -6.07 -28.93 28.24
N SER A 515 -6.11 -27.64 28.61
CA SER A 515 -6.59 -27.19 29.92
C SER A 515 -8.11 -27.10 30.03
N ALA A 516 -8.83 -27.19 28.90
CA ALA A 516 -10.29 -27.15 28.94
C ALA A 516 -10.81 -28.39 29.69
N PRO A 517 -11.75 -28.24 30.64
CA PRO A 517 -12.33 -29.38 31.32
C PRO A 517 -12.91 -30.32 30.26
N ARG A 518 -12.61 -31.62 30.35
CA ARG A 518 -13.19 -32.62 29.46
C ARG A 518 -14.70 -32.48 29.56
N SER A 519 -15.35 -32.04 28.49
CA SER A 519 -16.80 -32.02 28.43
C SER A 519 -17.27 -33.46 28.62
N GLU A 520 -17.96 -33.72 29.74
CA GLU A 520 -18.79 -34.91 29.87
C GLU A 520 -19.72 -34.94 28.65
N ALA A 521 -19.81 -36.09 27.99
CA ALA A 521 -20.66 -36.28 26.84
C ALA A 521 -22.10 -35.81 27.17
N PRO A 522 -22.84 -35.20 26.22
CA PRO A 522 -24.24 -34.94 26.45
C PRO A 522 -24.92 -36.27 26.77
N ALA A 523 -25.53 -36.38 27.94
CA ALA A 523 -26.38 -37.50 28.28
C ALA A 523 -27.54 -37.52 27.28
N ASP A 524 -27.65 -38.60 26.51
CA ASP A 524 -28.84 -38.92 25.73
C ASP A 524 -30.07 -38.81 26.65
N GLY A 525 -30.97 -37.89 26.32
CA GLY A 525 -32.24 -37.66 27.00
C GLY A 525 -33.32 -37.29 26.02
#